data_AF-A0A7X6ZBL0-F1
#
_entry.id   AF-A0A7X6ZBL0-F1
#
_cell.length_a   1.000
_cell.length_b   1.000
_cell.length_c   1.000
_cell.angle_alpha   90.00
_cell.angle_beta   90.00
_cell.angle_gamma   90.00
#
_symmetry.space_group_name_H-M   'P 1'
#
loop_
_entity.id
_entity.type
_entity.pdbx_description
1 polymer ?
#
loop_
_entity_poly.entity_id
_entity_poly.type
_entity_poly.pdbx_seq_one_letter_code
_entity_poly.pdbx_strand_id
1 'polypeptide(L)'
;FTATKVAYAITRRNDGKPDGRGRFRYAQISSSSLIALAHGTNDAQKTMGVITLTLIAAGQQAPGSGPQFWVIVACALAIAIGTYSGGWRIIRTLGSGLTEVKPAQGFAAETSTAATILASSHLGFALSTTQVASGSVIGSGLGRRGSTVRWRTAGRIGIGWLLTLPASAAIGAVAAVIAHLGTVGLIIDAVIGLAVIFFIFFRSRRNAVHAGNAIPVPNVAESGHAVRISGSKVRRVKTETGTLPPLTNIAMSAATEDKERKRALEEAKAAEKAAKAATKRAKKALKESKNHKKGTQK
;
A
#
# COMPACT_ATOMS: atom_id res chain seq x y z
N PHE A 1 -13.57 7.23 3.34
CA PHE A 1 -14.91 6.61 3.37
C PHE A 1 -15.67 6.80 2.05
N THR A 2 -16.08 8.02 1.71
CA THR A 2 -16.89 8.31 0.51
C THR A 2 -16.18 7.92 -0.79
N ALA A 3 -14.90 8.28 -0.95
CA ALA A 3 -14.09 7.90 -2.12
C ALA A 3 -14.05 6.38 -2.34
N THR A 4 -13.95 5.61 -1.25
CA THR A 4 -14.01 4.14 -1.33
C THR A 4 -15.38 3.65 -1.75
N LYS A 5 -16.47 4.18 -1.18
CA LYS A 5 -17.83 3.82 -1.62
C LYS A 5 -18.05 4.12 -3.10
N VAL A 6 -17.60 5.29 -3.57
CA VAL A 6 -17.70 5.69 -4.97
C VAL A 6 -16.88 4.77 -5.87
N ALA A 7 -15.62 4.47 -5.51
CA ALA A 7 -14.79 3.54 -6.27
C ALA A 7 -15.42 2.14 -6.35
N TYR A 8 -15.99 1.64 -5.25
CA TYR A 8 -16.68 0.35 -5.24
C TYR A 8 -18.03 0.37 -5.95
N ALA A 9 -18.74 1.51 -5.97
CA ALA A 9 -19.97 1.68 -6.73
C ALA A 9 -19.72 1.73 -8.24
N ILE A 10 -18.74 2.51 -8.69
CA ILE A 10 -18.36 2.64 -10.11
C ILE A 10 -17.81 1.33 -10.67
N THR A 11 -17.06 0.58 -9.86
CA THR A 11 -16.53 -0.74 -10.26
C THR A 11 -17.52 -1.88 -10.06
N ARG A 12 -18.70 -1.62 -9.48
CA ARG A 12 -19.73 -2.63 -9.29
C ARG A 12 -20.32 -2.97 -10.66
N ARG A 13 -20.18 -4.23 -11.04
CA ARG A 13 -20.67 -4.79 -12.30
C ARG A 13 -21.65 -5.90 -11.96
N ASN A 14 -22.89 -5.80 -12.47
CA ASN A 14 -23.94 -6.81 -12.29
C ASN A 14 -23.94 -7.87 -13.41
N ASP A 15 -22.99 -7.78 -14.35
CA ASP A 15 -22.94 -8.57 -15.59
C ASP A 15 -22.04 -9.82 -15.50
N GLY A 16 -21.67 -10.27 -14.29
CA GLY A 16 -20.88 -11.51 -14.08
C GLY A 16 -19.46 -11.50 -14.68
N LYS A 17 -19.00 -10.34 -15.18
CA LYS A 17 -17.64 -10.11 -15.64
C LYS A 17 -16.75 -9.71 -14.46
N PRO A 18 -15.47 -10.10 -14.46
CA PRO A 18 -14.55 -9.69 -13.41
C PRO A 18 -14.53 -8.17 -13.34
N ASP A 19 -14.68 -7.68 -12.12
CA ASP A 19 -14.64 -6.29 -11.73
C ASP A 19 -13.43 -5.64 -12.42
N GLY A 20 -13.58 -4.46 -13.03
CA GLY A 20 -12.51 -3.74 -13.75
C GLY A 20 -11.34 -3.26 -12.86
N ARG A 21 -11.12 -3.91 -11.72
CA ARG A 21 -10.25 -3.56 -10.60
C ARG A 21 -8.76 -3.74 -10.88
N GLY A 22 -8.38 -4.42 -11.97
CA GLY A 22 -6.97 -4.53 -12.40
C GLY A 22 -6.33 -3.16 -12.69
N ARG A 23 -7.12 -2.17 -13.11
CA ARG A 23 -6.64 -0.79 -13.35
C ARG A 23 -6.32 -0.03 -12.06
N PHE A 24 -6.98 -0.36 -10.95
CA PHE A 24 -6.72 0.28 -9.66
C PHE A 24 -5.34 -0.05 -9.10
N ARG A 25 -4.71 -1.14 -9.53
CA ARG A 25 -3.33 -1.44 -9.14
C ARG A 25 -2.33 -0.46 -9.77
N TYR A 26 -2.51 -0.10 -11.04
CA TYR A 26 -1.67 0.91 -11.68
C TYR A 26 -1.91 2.28 -11.07
N ALA A 27 -3.18 2.62 -10.81
CA ALA A 27 -3.53 3.83 -10.08
C ALA A 27 -2.92 3.85 -8.67
N GLN A 28 -2.90 2.72 -7.98
CA GLN A 28 -2.29 2.58 -6.65
C GLN A 28 -0.79 2.81 -6.68
N ILE A 29 -0.07 2.30 -7.67
CA ILE A 29 1.37 2.56 -7.79
C ILE A 29 1.62 4.08 -7.94
N SER A 30 0.83 4.74 -8.80
CA SER A 30 0.92 6.20 -8.96
C SER A 30 0.55 6.96 -7.68
N SER A 31 -0.50 6.57 -6.96
CA SER A 31 -0.89 7.21 -5.70
C SER A 31 0.11 6.96 -4.56
N SER A 32 0.70 5.78 -4.52
CA SER A 32 1.76 5.44 -3.57
C SER A 32 3.00 6.30 -3.78
N SER A 33 3.41 6.50 -5.05
CA SER A 33 4.50 7.42 -5.40
C SER A 33 4.17 8.87 -5.02
N LEU A 34 2.93 9.31 -5.25
CA LEU A 34 2.50 10.66 -4.89
C LEU A 34 2.53 10.89 -3.38
N ILE A 35 2.14 9.91 -2.57
CA ILE A 35 2.28 9.99 -1.11
C ILE A 35 3.74 10.00 -0.71
N ALA A 36 4.59 9.14 -1.30
CA ALA A 36 6.00 9.13 -0.96
C ALA A 36 6.63 10.51 -1.18
N LEU A 37 6.28 11.18 -2.28
CA LEU A 37 6.68 12.54 -2.56
C LEU A 37 6.09 13.54 -1.54
N ALA A 38 4.77 13.54 -1.34
CA ALA A 38 4.09 14.46 -0.43
C ALA A 38 4.56 14.30 1.04
N HIS A 39 4.85 13.07 1.44
CA HIS A 39 5.40 12.73 2.75
C HIS A 39 6.81 13.26 2.90
N GLY A 40 7.68 13.02 1.90
CA GLY A 40 9.03 13.56 1.87
C GLY A 40 9.05 15.09 1.94
N THR A 41 8.22 15.77 1.14
CA THR A 41 8.17 17.24 1.15
C THR A 41 7.65 17.82 2.46
N ASN A 42 6.67 17.19 3.11
CA ASN A 42 6.12 17.68 4.37
C ASN A 42 7.01 17.37 5.59
N ASP A 43 7.66 16.21 5.64
CA ASP A 43 8.48 15.81 6.79
C ASP A 43 9.88 16.39 6.73
N ALA A 44 10.46 16.50 5.53
CA ALA A 44 11.79 17.09 5.39
C ALA A 44 11.81 18.58 5.79
N GLN A 45 10.72 19.33 5.60
CA GLN A 45 10.60 20.71 6.07
C GLN A 45 10.82 20.85 7.57
N LYS A 46 10.35 19.89 8.38
CA LYS A 46 10.50 19.94 9.84
C LYS A 46 11.96 19.84 10.26
N THR A 47 12.70 18.90 9.67
CA THR A 47 14.14 18.72 9.95
C THR A 47 14.99 19.81 9.35
N MET A 48 14.70 20.24 8.11
CA MET A 48 15.39 21.36 7.47
C MET A 48 15.22 22.64 8.30
N GLY A 49 14.01 22.90 8.80
CA GLY A 49 13.70 24.07 9.63
C GLY A 49 14.55 24.13 10.90
N VAL A 50 14.70 23.01 11.62
CA VAL A 50 15.52 22.95 12.84
C VAL A 50 17.00 23.19 12.51
N ILE A 51 17.55 22.55 11.47
CA ILE A 51 18.95 22.72 11.09
C ILE A 51 19.22 24.17 10.65
N THR A 52 18.33 24.73 9.82
CA THR A 52 18.43 26.12 9.36
C THR A 52 18.33 27.10 10.52
N LEU A 53 17.42 26.89 11.47
CA LEU A 53 17.32 27.72 12.67
C LEU A 53 18.62 27.70 13.48
N THR A 54 19.22 26.52 13.65
CA THR A 54 20.52 26.38 14.33
C THR A 54 21.64 27.12 13.60
N LEU A 55 21.70 27.03 12.26
CA LEU A 55 22.70 27.75 11.45
C LEU A 55 22.55 29.28 11.58
N ILE A 56 21.31 29.78 11.57
CA ILE A 56 21.02 31.20 11.77
C ILE A 56 21.42 31.63 13.18
N ALA A 57 21.03 30.87 14.21
CA ALA A 57 21.36 31.14 15.60
C ALA A 57 22.89 31.13 15.85
N ALA A 58 23.63 30.30 15.11
CA ALA A 58 25.09 30.24 15.17
C ALA A 58 25.79 31.31 14.31
N GLY A 59 25.06 32.21 13.65
CA GLY A 59 25.62 33.24 12.77
C GLY A 59 26.22 32.71 11.46
N GLN A 60 25.97 31.44 11.12
CA GLN A 60 26.47 30.79 9.90
C GLN A 60 25.56 31.02 8.69
N GLN A 61 24.36 31.57 8.91
CA GLN A 61 23.38 31.86 7.88
C GLN A 61 22.60 33.14 8.22
N ALA A 62 22.28 33.95 7.21
CA ALA A 62 21.53 35.20 7.41
C ALA A 62 20.08 34.94 7.86
N PRO A 63 19.52 35.78 8.75
CA PRO A 63 18.10 35.71 9.10
C PRO A 63 17.20 35.88 7.87
N GLY A 64 16.09 35.14 7.82
CA GLY A 64 15.13 35.22 6.72
C GLY A 64 15.56 34.51 5.44
N SER A 65 16.77 33.92 5.38
CA SER A 65 17.14 33.06 4.25
C SER A 65 16.53 31.67 4.41
N GLY A 66 16.09 31.07 3.30
CA GLY A 66 15.60 29.69 3.27
C GLY A 66 16.67 28.65 3.60
N PRO A 67 16.29 27.36 3.68
CA PRO A 67 17.25 26.28 3.92
C PRO A 67 18.26 26.17 2.78
N GLN A 68 19.55 26.02 3.12
CA GLN A 68 20.62 25.79 2.16
C GLN A 68 20.44 24.45 1.42
N PHE A 69 20.92 24.40 0.17
CA PHE A 69 20.73 23.24 -0.70
C PHE A 69 21.29 21.93 -0.10
N TRP A 70 22.46 21.98 0.56
CA TRP A 70 23.02 20.78 1.19
C TRP A 70 22.15 20.26 2.35
N VAL A 71 21.48 21.14 3.09
CA VAL A 71 20.53 20.76 4.15
C VAL A 71 19.35 20.02 3.52
N ILE A 72 18.85 20.54 2.40
CA ILE A 72 17.76 19.92 1.65
C ILE A 72 18.13 18.50 1.20
N VAL A 73 19.30 18.34 0.57
CA VAL A 73 19.80 17.05 0.09
C VAL A 73 20.08 16.08 1.24
N ALA A 74 20.72 16.54 2.32
CA ALA A 74 21.02 15.72 3.48
C ALA A 74 19.76 15.18 4.15
N CYS A 75 18.75 16.04 4.37
CA CYS A 75 17.46 15.62 4.91
C CYS A 75 16.73 14.65 3.97
N ALA A 76 16.73 14.90 2.66
CA ALA A 76 16.10 14.02 1.68
C ALA A 76 16.75 12.62 1.67
N LEU A 77 18.09 12.54 1.69
CA LEU A 77 18.82 11.28 1.75
C LEU A 77 18.58 10.54 3.07
N ALA A 78 18.62 11.25 4.20
CA ALA A 78 18.37 10.66 5.51
C ALA A 78 16.96 10.04 5.59
N ILE A 79 15.94 10.73 5.10
CA ILE A 79 14.55 10.23 5.05
C ILE A 79 14.44 9.03 4.11
N ALA A 80 15.07 9.09 2.93
CA ALA A 80 15.04 7.98 1.97
C ALA A 80 15.69 6.71 2.56
N ILE A 81 16.87 6.83 3.17
CA ILE A 81 17.60 5.72 3.80
C ILE A 81 16.81 5.17 5.00
N GLY A 82 16.25 6.04 5.83
CA GLY A 82 15.45 5.65 6.99
C GLY A 82 14.19 4.89 6.58
N THR A 83 13.47 5.40 5.57
CA THR A 83 12.26 4.77 5.03
C THR A 83 12.57 3.41 4.41
N TYR A 84 13.65 3.30 3.65
CA TYR A 84 14.07 2.04 3.05
C TYR A 84 14.45 0.99 4.10
N SER A 85 15.18 1.41 5.15
CA SER A 85 15.70 0.50 6.18
C SER A 85 14.63 0.06 7.19
N GLY A 86 13.69 0.95 7.53
CA GLY A 86 12.71 0.72 8.60
C GLY A 86 11.24 0.54 8.15
N GLY A 87 10.91 0.87 6.90
CA GLY A 87 9.53 0.99 6.43
C GLY A 87 8.73 -0.32 6.46
N TRP A 88 9.39 -1.47 6.31
CA TRP A 88 8.72 -2.78 6.26
C TRP A 88 7.87 -3.10 7.49
N ARG A 89 8.31 -2.66 8.68
CA ARG A 89 7.58 -2.91 9.93
C ARG A 89 6.31 -2.04 10.02
N ILE A 90 6.37 -0.84 9.45
CA ILE A 90 5.21 0.07 9.31
C ILE A 90 4.22 -0.51 8.29
N ILE A 91 4.70 -0.96 7.13
CA ILE A 91 3.87 -1.60 6.09
C ILE A 91 3.10 -2.80 6.65
N ARG A 92 3.76 -3.67 7.43
CA ARG A 92 3.08 -4.80 8.11
C ARG A 92 1.94 -4.31 8.99
N THR A 93 2.23 -3.32 9.83
CA THR A 93 1.30 -2.81 10.85
C THR A 93 0.10 -2.10 10.22
N LEU A 94 0.31 -1.27 9.20
CA LEU A 94 -0.76 -0.54 8.52
C LEU A 94 -1.54 -1.42 7.53
N GLY A 95 -0.84 -2.25 6.73
CA GLY A 95 -1.45 -3.02 5.64
C GLY A 95 -2.19 -4.29 6.08
N SER A 96 -1.82 -4.87 7.22
CA SER A 96 -2.48 -6.09 7.75
C SER A 96 -2.86 -5.99 9.23
N GLY A 97 -2.25 -5.08 9.98
CA GLY A 97 -2.49 -4.90 11.41
C GLY A 97 -3.68 -4.02 11.76
N LEU A 98 -4.15 -3.16 10.84
CA LEU A 98 -5.23 -2.18 11.07
C LEU A 98 -6.52 -2.53 10.30
N THR A 99 -6.43 -2.68 8.98
CA THR A 99 -7.49 -3.18 8.09
C THR A 99 -6.82 -3.88 6.92
N GLU A 100 -7.48 -4.89 6.34
CA GLU A 100 -6.99 -5.51 5.10
C GLU A 100 -7.21 -4.54 3.94
N VAL A 101 -6.11 -4.05 3.34
CA VAL A 101 -6.16 -3.03 2.28
C VAL A 101 -6.14 -3.69 0.91
N LYS A 102 -7.27 -3.63 0.20
CA LYS A 102 -7.36 -4.04 -1.22
C LYS A 102 -6.96 -2.89 -2.15
N PRO A 103 -6.54 -3.14 -3.41
CA PRO A 103 -6.00 -2.08 -4.29
C PRO A 103 -6.91 -0.85 -4.48
N ALA A 104 -8.23 -1.04 -4.57
CA ALA A 104 -9.18 0.08 -4.66
C ALA A 104 -9.31 0.88 -3.35
N GLN A 105 -9.21 0.23 -2.19
CA GLN A 105 -9.15 0.90 -0.87
C GLN A 105 -7.81 1.60 -0.66
N GLY A 106 -6.73 0.95 -1.10
CA GLY A 106 -5.37 1.48 -1.12
C GLY A 106 -5.34 2.78 -1.90
N PHE A 107 -5.70 2.75 -3.18
CA PHE A 107 -5.81 3.94 -4.02
C PHE A 107 -6.66 5.04 -3.37
N ALA A 108 -7.86 4.72 -2.86
CA ALA A 108 -8.73 5.72 -2.24
C ALA A 108 -8.13 6.33 -0.96
N ALA A 109 -7.51 5.52 -0.09
CA ALA A 109 -6.82 6.01 1.11
C ALA A 109 -5.61 6.85 0.72
N GLU A 110 -4.86 6.39 -0.28
CA GLU A 110 -3.63 6.98 -0.74
C GLU A 110 -3.84 8.35 -1.38
N THR A 111 -4.79 8.45 -2.31
CA THR A 111 -5.18 9.72 -2.93
C THR A 111 -5.73 10.70 -1.90
N SER A 112 -6.56 10.25 -0.96
CA SER A 112 -7.06 11.11 0.12
C SER A 112 -5.92 11.64 0.99
N THR A 113 -4.96 10.77 1.33
CA THR A 113 -3.78 11.16 2.13
C THR A 113 -2.93 12.18 1.38
N ALA A 114 -2.59 11.90 0.12
CA ALA A 114 -1.82 12.81 -0.71
C ALA A 114 -2.50 14.17 -0.88
N ALA A 115 -3.80 14.19 -1.17
CA ALA A 115 -4.55 15.43 -1.32
C ALA A 115 -4.53 16.28 -0.04
N THR A 116 -4.76 15.67 1.13
CA THR A 116 -4.72 16.38 2.41
C THR A 116 -3.32 16.90 2.74
N ILE A 117 -2.27 16.09 2.52
CA ILE A 117 -0.89 16.52 2.77
C ILE A 117 -0.51 17.68 1.84
N LEU A 118 -0.79 17.57 0.54
CA LEU A 118 -0.45 18.62 -0.42
C LEU A 118 -1.22 19.91 -0.16
N ALA A 119 -2.51 19.83 0.15
CA ALA A 119 -3.31 21.00 0.51
C ALA A 119 -2.77 21.70 1.75
N SER A 120 -2.46 20.95 2.82
CA SER A 120 -1.88 21.52 4.05
C SER A 120 -0.50 22.12 3.80
N SER A 121 0.36 21.43 3.05
CA SER A 121 1.70 21.93 2.71
C SER A 121 1.62 23.21 1.88
N HIS A 122 0.66 23.33 0.95
CA HIS A 122 0.43 24.54 0.16
C HIS A 122 -0.06 25.71 1.02
N LEU A 123 -0.86 25.43 2.05
CA LEU A 123 -1.31 26.43 3.02
C LEU A 123 -0.26 26.76 4.10
N GLY A 124 0.88 26.07 4.11
CA GLY A 124 1.93 26.25 5.12
C GLY A 124 1.59 25.68 6.50
N PHE A 125 0.56 24.85 6.62
CA PHE A 125 0.18 24.25 7.89
C PHE A 125 1.00 22.99 8.20
N ALA A 126 1.52 22.93 9.43
CA ALA A 126 2.12 21.73 9.96
C ALA A 126 1.02 20.67 10.24
N LEU A 127 1.12 19.53 9.56
CA LEU A 127 0.23 18.40 9.81
C LEU A 127 1.02 17.15 10.21
N SER A 128 0.32 16.19 10.82
CA SER A 128 0.84 14.84 11.03
C SER A 128 0.47 13.95 9.85
N THR A 129 1.46 13.65 9.00
CA THR A 129 1.32 12.73 7.87
C THR A 129 0.88 11.33 8.32
N THR A 130 1.34 10.88 9.48
CA THR A 130 0.98 9.57 10.06
C THR A 130 -0.48 9.48 10.49
N GLN A 131 -1.03 10.55 11.07
CA GLN A 131 -2.44 10.60 11.48
C GLN A 131 -3.36 10.66 10.27
N VAL A 132 -3.00 11.46 9.27
CA VAL A 132 -3.76 11.54 8.01
C VAL A 132 -3.73 10.20 7.28
N ALA A 133 -2.56 9.59 7.11
CA ALA A 133 -2.45 8.28 6.46
C ALA A 133 -3.24 7.19 7.20
N SER A 134 -3.10 7.11 8.53
CA SER A 134 -3.82 6.13 9.36
C SER A 134 -5.33 6.37 9.31
N GLY A 135 -5.76 7.63 9.37
CA GLY A 135 -7.17 8.03 9.27
C GLY A 135 -7.77 7.70 7.91
N SER A 136 -7.04 7.94 6.82
CA SER A 136 -7.46 7.57 5.46
C SER A 136 -7.54 6.05 5.27
N VAL A 137 -6.64 5.28 5.87
CA VAL A 137 -6.69 3.81 5.88
C VAL A 137 -7.89 3.28 6.67
N ILE A 138 -8.14 3.80 7.88
CA ILE A 138 -9.34 3.44 8.67
C ILE A 138 -10.60 3.82 7.89
N GLY A 139 -10.63 5.03 7.34
CA GLY A 139 -11.74 5.55 6.57
C GLY A 139 -12.01 4.78 5.27
N SER A 140 -10.98 4.21 4.63
CA SER A 140 -11.16 3.32 3.47
C SER A 140 -11.60 1.93 3.88
N GLY A 141 -11.15 1.43 5.03
CA GLY A 141 -11.64 0.22 5.70
C GLY A 141 -13.15 0.29 5.92
N LEU A 142 -13.63 1.32 6.61
CA LEU A 142 -15.06 1.52 6.90
C LEU A 142 -15.93 1.66 5.64
N GLY A 143 -15.35 2.14 4.53
CA GLY A 143 -16.06 2.36 3.26
C GLY A 143 -16.40 1.08 2.48
N ARG A 144 -15.82 -0.07 2.84
CA ARG A 144 -16.02 -1.35 2.14
C ARG A 144 -16.93 -2.29 2.93
N ARG A 145 -17.97 -2.82 2.27
CA ARG A 145 -18.82 -3.89 2.84
C ARG A 145 -17.97 -5.13 3.16
N GLY A 146 -18.10 -5.63 4.39
CA GLY A 146 -17.38 -6.80 4.90
C GLY A 146 -15.92 -6.54 5.31
N SER A 147 -15.45 -5.29 5.32
CA SER A 147 -14.13 -4.95 5.86
C SER A 147 -14.23 -4.73 7.37
N THR A 148 -13.28 -5.25 8.13
CA THR A 148 -13.21 -5.09 9.59
C THR A 148 -12.00 -4.24 9.98
N VAL A 149 -12.23 -3.25 10.84
CA VAL A 149 -11.16 -2.41 11.40
C VAL A 149 -10.80 -2.94 12.79
N ARG A 150 -9.52 -3.13 13.05
CA ARG A 150 -9.00 -3.60 14.34
C ARG A 150 -8.87 -2.42 15.31
N TRP A 151 -9.99 -2.04 15.95
CA TRP A 151 -10.06 -0.89 16.86
C TRP A 151 -9.07 -0.95 18.04
N ARG A 152 -8.75 -2.14 18.55
CA ARG A 152 -7.72 -2.32 19.58
C ARG A 152 -6.34 -1.86 19.10
N THR A 153 -5.99 -2.16 17.85
CA THR A 153 -4.73 -1.68 17.23
C THR A 153 -4.78 -0.17 17.05
N ALA A 154 -5.89 0.36 16.52
CA ALA A 154 -6.08 1.80 16.34
C ALA A 154 -5.91 2.58 17.67
N GLY A 155 -6.54 2.10 18.75
CA GLY A 155 -6.40 2.71 20.07
C GLY A 155 -4.96 2.66 20.61
N ARG A 156 -4.25 1.55 20.42
CA ARG A 156 -2.83 1.45 20.81
C ARG A 156 -1.96 2.46 20.05
N ILE A 157 -2.22 2.66 18.76
CA ILE A 157 -1.53 3.66 17.94
C ILE A 157 -1.84 5.08 18.46
N GLY A 158 -3.12 5.36 18.73
CA GLY A 158 -3.55 6.67 19.25
C GLY A 158 -2.92 7.02 20.59
N ILE A 159 -2.86 6.07 21.53
CA ILE A 159 -2.15 6.23 22.81
C ILE A 159 -0.66 6.51 22.56
N GLY A 160 -0.06 5.80 21.59
CA GLY A 160 1.31 6.06 21.15
C GLY A 160 1.52 7.51 20.74
N TRP A 161 0.64 8.08 19.91
CA TRP A 161 0.75 9.49 19.50
C TRP A 161 0.67 10.47 20.67
N LEU A 162 -0.21 10.23 21.63
CA LEU A 162 -0.33 11.08 22.82
C LEU A 162 0.91 11.01 23.70
N LEU A 163 1.49 9.81 23.88
CA LEU A 163 2.68 9.61 24.71
C LEU A 163 3.97 10.10 24.03
N THR A 164 4.03 10.17 22.70
CA THR A 164 5.21 10.65 21.98
C THR A 164 5.53 12.10 22.33
N LEU A 165 4.53 12.98 22.46
CA LEU A 165 4.76 14.39 22.79
C LEU A 165 5.46 14.59 24.15
N PRO A 166 4.92 14.11 25.29
CA PRO A 166 5.58 14.27 26.59
C PRO A 166 6.91 13.51 26.66
N ALA A 167 7.03 12.34 26.03
CA ALA A 167 8.29 11.61 25.99
C ALA A 167 9.37 12.39 25.24
N SER A 168 9.02 12.98 24.08
CA SER A 168 9.96 13.80 23.30
C SER A 168 10.34 15.09 24.04
N ALA A 169 9.39 15.72 24.74
CA ALA A 169 9.66 16.89 25.57
C ALA A 169 10.60 16.56 26.75
N ALA A 170 10.40 15.42 27.43
CA ALA A 170 11.27 14.99 28.51
C ALA A 170 12.70 14.72 28.03
N ILE A 171 12.86 14.00 26.92
CA ILE A 171 14.18 13.75 26.31
C ILE A 171 14.84 15.07 25.87
N GLY A 172 14.07 15.97 25.26
CA GLY A 172 14.55 17.29 24.86
C GLY A 172 14.98 18.16 26.04
N ALA A 173 14.25 18.11 27.16
CA ALA A 173 14.62 18.81 28.39
C ALA A 173 15.93 18.28 28.98
N VAL A 174 16.12 16.95 28.99
CA VAL A 174 17.38 16.33 29.43
C VAL A 174 18.54 16.76 28.53
N ALA A 175 18.38 16.70 27.21
CA ALA A 175 19.39 17.16 26.26
C ALA A 175 19.71 18.65 26.46
N ALA A 176 18.70 19.51 26.68
CA ALA A 176 18.93 20.92 26.95
C ALA A 176 19.76 21.16 28.24
N VAL A 177 19.48 20.41 29.31
CA VAL A 177 20.26 20.48 30.56
C VAL A 177 21.71 20.06 30.33
N ILE A 178 21.95 19.01 29.55
CA ILE A 178 23.30 18.56 29.21
C ILE A 178 24.01 19.62 28.35
N ALA A 179 23.32 20.20 27.36
CA ALA A 179 23.86 21.24 26.50
C ALA A 179 24.32 22.51 27.24
N HIS A 180 23.77 22.81 28.44
CA HIS A 180 24.24 23.92 29.27
C HIS A 180 25.66 23.74 29.81
N LEU A 181 26.25 22.54 29.72
CA LEU A 181 27.67 22.29 30.01
C LEU A 181 28.61 22.80 28.90
N GLY A 182 28.09 23.54 27.90
CA GLY A 182 28.83 24.08 26.77
C GLY A 182 29.21 22.99 25.76
N THR A 183 30.36 23.14 25.11
CA THR A 183 30.78 22.23 24.03
C THR A 183 30.91 20.78 24.48
N VAL A 184 31.32 20.55 25.74
CA VAL A 184 31.41 19.20 26.31
C VAL A 184 30.02 18.55 26.41
N GLY A 185 29.02 19.32 26.82
CA GLY A 185 27.62 18.88 26.85
C GLY A 185 27.12 18.43 25.48
N LEU A 186 27.37 19.23 24.44
CA LEU A 186 26.99 18.89 23.07
C LEU A 186 27.65 17.60 22.57
N ILE A 187 28.93 17.37 22.91
CA ILE A 187 29.63 16.13 22.56
C ILE A 187 29.01 14.94 23.29
N ILE A 188 28.69 15.09 24.58
CA ILE A 188 28.01 14.05 25.37
C ILE A 188 26.66 13.69 24.74
N ASP A 189 25.84 14.69 24.41
CA ASP A 189 24.54 14.47 23.74
C ASP A 189 24.68 13.74 22.42
N ALA A 190 25.67 14.12 21.59
CA ALA A 190 25.94 13.48 20.32
C ALA A 190 26.34 12.00 20.50
N VAL A 191 27.20 11.70 21.47
CA VAL A 191 27.66 10.33 21.77
C VAL A 191 26.52 9.48 22.32
N ILE A 192 25.75 9.99 23.29
CA ILE A 192 24.59 9.29 23.86
C ILE A 192 23.55 9.05 22.76
N GLY A 193 23.24 10.07 21.95
CA GLY A 193 22.31 9.96 20.83
C GLY A 193 22.72 8.88 19.83
N LEU A 194 23.99 8.87 19.41
CA LEU A 194 24.53 7.82 18.54
C LEU A 194 24.44 6.43 19.19
N ALA A 195 24.83 6.30 20.46
CA ALA A 195 24.76 5.02 21.17
C ALA A 195 23.32 4.49 21.24
N VAL A 196 22.34 5.36 21.52
CA VAL A 196 20.91 5.01 21.54
C VAL A 196 20.43 4.60 20.14
N ILE A 197 20.80 5.35 19.10
CA ILE A 197 20.44 5.01 17.71
C ILE A 197 20.99 3.63 17.33
N PHE A 198 22.28 3.37 17.59
CA PHE A 198 22.89 2.06 17.32
C PHE A 198 22.23 0.96 18.14
N PHE A 199 21.98 1.17 19.42
CA PHE A 199 21.29 0.21 20.27
C PHE A 199 19.90 -0.15 19.72
N ILE A 200 19.10 0.85 19.37
CA ILE A 200 17.77 0.66 18.76
C ILE A 200 17.90 -0.08 17.43
N PHE A 201 18.87 0.28 16.59
CA PHE A 201 19.08 -0.35 15.30
C PHE A 201 19.47 -1.83 15.43
N PHE A 202 20.43 -2.17 16.28
CA PHE A 202 20.83 -3.56 16.54
C PHE A 202 19.71 -4.37 17.20
N ARG A 203 18.99 -3.79 18.17
CA ARG A 203 17.82 -4.42 18.78
C ARG A 203 16.72 -4.66 17.75
N SER A 204 16.49 -3.70 16.87
CA SER A 204 15.52 -3.80 15.76
C SER A 204 15.90 -4.94 14.80
N ARG A 205 17.19 -5.16 14.53
CA ARG A 205 17.63 -6.26 13.66
C ARG A 205 17.31 -7.66 14.21
N ARG A 206 17.16 -7.83 15.52
CA ARG A 206 16.78 -9.13 16.13
C ARG A 206 15.38 -9.60 15.70
N ASN A 207 14.47 -8.66 15.42
CA ASN A 207 13.12 -8.93 14.91
C ASN A 207 12.98 -8.32 13.51
N ALA A 208 13.83 -8.73 12.58
CA ALA A 208 13.86 -8.20 11.22
C ALA A 208 12.54 -8.48 10.49
N VAL A 209 11.98 -7.42 9.91
CA VAL A 209 10.80 -7.48 9.04
C VAL A 209 11.26 -7.07 7.66
N HIS A 210 11.22 -7.99 6.71
CA HIS A 210 11.62 -7.78 5.31
C HIS A 210 10.46 -8.14 4.37
N ALA A 211 10.58 -7.83 3.09
CA ALA A 211 9.54 -8.03 2.08
C ALA A 211 8.89 -9.44 2.12
N GLY A 212 9.69 -10.49 2.31
CA GLY A 212 9.20 -11.88 2.38
C GLY A 212 8.40 -12.26 3.64
N ASN A 213 8.40 -11.39 4.66
CA ASN A 213 7.79 -11.63 5.98
C ASN A 213 6.80 -10.50 6.35
N ALA A 214 6.86 -9.34 5.67
CA ALA A 214 6.05 -8.18 6.02
C ALA A 214 4.55 -8.41 5.84
N ILE A 215 4.15 -9.25 4.89
CA ILE A 215 2.75 -9.54 4.54
C ILE A 215 2.48 -11.04 4.69
N PRO A 216 1.43 -11.47 5.42
CA PRO A 216 1.07 -12.88 5.54
C PRO A 216 0.84 -13.54 4.17
N VAL A 217 1.30 -14.78 3.99
CA VAL A 217 1.19 -15.56 2.74
C VAL A 217 -0.24 -15.63 2.17
N PRO A 218 -1.32 -15.72 2.98
CA PRO A 218 -2.68 -15.64 2.44
C PRO A 218 -2.95 -14.34 1.66
N ASN A 219 -2.49 -13.18 2.18
CA ASN A 219 -2.66 -11.88 1.51
C ASN A 219 -1.78 -11.74 0.25
N VAL A 220 -0.58 -12.35 0.24
CA VAL A 220 0.30 -12.40 -0.94
C VAL A 220 -0.30 -13.31 -2.03
N ALA A 221 -0.88 -14.44 -1.65
CA ALA A 221 -1.58 -15.34 -2.57
C ALA A 221 -2.84 -14.66 -3.14
N GLU A 222 -3.63 -13.97 -2.31
CA GLU A 222 -4.79 -13.19 -2.74
C GLU A 222 -4.44 -12.07 -3.72
N SER A 223 -3.38 -11.30 -3.46
CA SER A 223 -2.89 -10.30 -4.39
C SER A 223 -2.36 -10.92 -5.69
N GLY A 224 -1.83 -12.14 -5.64
CA GLY A 224 -1.49 -12.95 -6.82
C GLY A 224 -2.71 -13.39 -7.64
N HIS A 225 -3.81 -13.75 -6.98
CA HIS A 225 -5.09 -14.06 -7.65
C HIS A 225 -5.77 -12.82 -8.23
N ALA A 226 -5.51 -11.62 -7.68
CA ALA A 226 -5.95 -10.35 -8.24
C ALA A 226 -5.24 -9.99 -9.58
N VAL A 227 -4.24 -10.77 -10.01
CA VAL A 227 -3.46 -10.54 -11.21
C VAL A 227 -3.44 -11.80 -12.06
N ARG A 228 -4.22 -11.82 -13.16
CA ARG A 228 -3.95 -12.76 -14.25
C ARG A 228 -2.65 -12.36 -14.93
N ILE A 229 -1.51 -12.83 -14.43
CA ILE A 229 -0.28 -12.87 -15.24
C ILE A 229 -0.47 -14.02 -16.21
N SER A 230 -0.93 -13.71 -17.42
CA SER A 230 -1.00 -14.69 -18.50
C SER A 230 0.39 -15.30 -18.69
N GLY A 231 0.53 -16.60 -18.43
CA GLY A 231 1.75 -17.36 -18.71
C GLY A 231 2.77 -17.53 -17.58
N SER A 232 2.60 -16.96 -16.39
CA SER A 232 3.55 -17.18 -15.28
C SER A 232 3.01 -18.17 -14.25
N LYS A 233 3.71 -19.29 -14.05
CA LYS A 233 3.50 -20.20 -12.90
C LYS A 233 3.72 -19.38 -11.62
N VAL A 234 2.65 -19.12 -10.86
CA VAL A 234 2.76 -18.48 -9.54
C VAL A 234 3.75 -19.30 -8.72
N ARG A 235 4.94 -18.75 -8.47
CA ARG A 235 6.00 -19.43 -7.72
C ARG A 235 5.50 -19.53 -6.28
N ARG A 236 5.14 -20.74 -5.84
CA ARG A 236 4.77 -20.99 -4.44
C ARG A 236 5.96 -20.57 -3.57
N VAL A 237 5.76 -19.53 -2.77
CA VAL A 237 6.75 -19.13 -1.76
C VAL A 237 6.75 -20.24 -0.72
N LYS A 238 7.86 -20.96 -0.56
CA LYS A 238 8.02 -21.92 0.53
C LYS A 238 7.93 -21.16 1.85
N THR A 239 6.94 -21.49 2.67
CA THR A 239 6.91 -21.12 4.09
C THR A 239 7.93 -21.95 4.83
N GLU A 240 8.65 -21.37 5.81
CA GLU A 240 9.60 -22.11 6.67
C GLU A 240 8.93 -23.29 7.41
N THR A 241 7.61 -23.24 7.59
CA THR A 241 6.79 -24.27 8.22
C THR A 241 6.25 -25.35 7.28
N GLY A 242 6.52 -25.28 5.96
CA GLY A 242 6.09 -26.29 4.97
C GLY A 242 4.57 -26.37 4.70
N THR A 243 3.74 -25.76 5.54
CA THR A 243 2.29 -25.72 5.40
C THR A 243 1.85 -24.38 4.80
N LEU A 244 1.02 -24.45 3.75
CA LEU A 244 0.28 -23.29 3.26
C LEU A 244 -0.82 -22.98 4.28
N PRO A 245 -0.83 -21.80 4.92
CA PRO A 245 -1.96 -21.40 5.76
C PRO A 245 -3.25 -21.40 4.92
N PRO A 246 -4.38 -21.85 5.48
CA PRO A 246 -5.63 -21.90 4.74
C PRO A 246 -5.98 -20.51 4.20
N LEU A 247 -6.46 -20.48 2.96
CA LEU A 247 -6.95 -19.28 2.31
C LEU A 247 -8.06 -18.66 3.18
N THR A 248 -8.12 -17.33 3.26
CA THR A 248 -9.23 -16.68 3.96
C THR A 248 -10.56 -17.01 3.27
N ASN A 249 -11.68 -16.88 3.96
CA ASN A 249 -13.00 -17.19 3.39
C ASN A 249 -13.28 -16.43 2.07
N ILE A 250 -12.69 -15.24 1.91
CA ILE A 250 -12.83 -14.40 0.70
C ILE A 250 -11.94 -14.93 -0.43
N ALA A 251 -10.75 -15.43 -0.13
CA ALA A 251 -9.89 -16.08 -1.11
C ALA A 251 -10.45 -17.45 -1.55
N MET A 252 -11.08 -18.17 -0.62
CA MET A 252 -11.80 -19.39 -0.94
C MET A 252 -12.98 -19.10 -1.88
N SER A 253 -13.78 -18.06 -1.60
CA SER A 253 -14.91 -17.69 -2.47
C SER A 253 -14.45 -17.23 -3.86
N ALA A 254 -13.36 -16.47 -3.96
CA ALA A 254 -12.80 -16.06 -5.24
C ALA A 254 -12.23 -17.26 -6.03
N ALA A 255 -11.61 -18.23 -5.35
CA ALA A 255 -11.08 -19.44 -5.99
C ALA A 255 -12.19 -20.40 -6.46
N THR A 256 -13.31 -20.49 -5.74
CA THR A 256 -14.50 -21.24 -6.16
C THR A 256 -15.17 -20.58 -7.36
N GLU A 257 -15.34 -19.25 -7.33
CA GLU A 257 -15.88 -18.48 -8.45
C GLU A 257 -15.03 -18.66 -9.73
N ASP A 258 -13.70 -18.68 -9.61
CA ASP A 258 -12.80 -18.87 -10.76
C ASP A 258 -12.87 -20.31 -11.32
N LYS A 259 -13.09 -21.33 -10.47
CA LYS A 259 -13.34 -22.72 -10.89
C LYS A 259 -14.66 -22.84 -11.63
N GLU A 260 -15.73 -22.26 -11.09
CA GLU A 260 -17.05 -22.26 -11.71
C GLU A 260 -17.03 -21.53 -13.04
N ARG A 261 -16.32 -20.40 -13.12
CA ARG A 261 -16.17 -19.63 -14.35
C ARG A 261 -15.36 -20.37 -15.42
N LYS A 262 -14.34 -21.15 -15.04
CA LYS A 262 -13.61 -22.03 -15.98
C LYS A 262 -14.50 -23.12 -16.53
N ARG A 263 -15.28 -23.79 -15.68
CA ARG A 263 -16.27 -24.80 -16.10
C ARG A 263 -17.28 -24.20 -17.07
N ALA A 264 -17.87 -23.05 -16.72
CA ALA A 264 -18.82 -22.34 -17.59
C ALA A 264 -18.20 -21.95 -18.95
N LEU A 265 -16.91 -21.59 -18.98
CA LEU A 265 -16.21 -21.19 -20.21
C LEU A 265 -15.81 -22.40 -21.07
N GLU A 266 -15.50 -23.54 -20.45
CA GLU A 266 -15.29 -24.83 -21.13
C GLU A 266 -16.61 -25.36 -21.70
N GLU A 267 -17.69 -25.30 -20.94
CA GLU A 267 -19.04 -25.64 -21.38
C GLU A 267 -19.51 -24.75 -22.53
N ALA A 268 -19.30 -23.43 -22.45
CA ALA A 268 -19.62 -22.49 -23.53
C ALA A 268 -18.81 -22.79 -24.81
N LYS A 269 -17.52 -23.10 -24.69
CA LYS A 269 -16.68 -23.50 -25.84
C LYS A 269 -17.12 -24.84 -26.44
N ALA A 270 -17.51 -25.80 -25.60
CA ALA A 270 -18.04 -27.08 -26.05
C ALA A 270 -19.37 -26.90 -26.79
N ALA A 271 -20.27 -26.07 -26.26
CA ALA A 271 -21.54 -25.72 -26.89
C ALA A 271 -21.36 -25.00 -28.23
N GLU A 272 -20.42 -24.04 -28.31
CA GLU A 272 -20.09 -23.35 -29.56
C GLU A 272 -19.55 -24.31 -30.63
N LYS A 273 -18.69 -25.26 -30.23
CA LYS A 273 -18.14 -26.29 -31.13
C LYS A 273 -19.22 -27.25 -31.62
N ALA A 274 -20.15 -27.64 -30.75
CA ALA A 274 -21.31 -28.48 -31.10
C ALA A 274 -22.25 -27.76 -32.07
N ALA A 275 -22.56 -26.48 -31.84
CA ALA A 275 -23.39 -25.68 -32.72
C ALA A 275 -22.78 -25.52 -34.13
N LYS A 276 -21.47 -25.26 -34.21
CA LYS A 276 -20.74 -25.20 -35.51
C LYS A 276 -20.78 -26.54 -36.26
N ALA A 277 -20.67 -27.66 -35.54
CA ALA A 277 -20.77 -28.99 -36.14
C ALA A 277 -22.18 -29.29 -36.67
N ALA A 278 -23.23 -28.92 -35.93
CA ALA A 278 -24.62 -29.09 -36.35
C ALA A 278 -24.93 -28.27 -37.62
N THR A 279 -24.51 -27.00 -37.66
CA THR A 279 -24.67 -26.13 -38.84
C THR A 279 -23.94 -26.68 -40.07
N LYS A 280 -22.75 -27.28 -39.89
CA LYS A 280 -22.00 -27.92 -40.98
C LYS A 280 -22.73 -29.16 -41.53
N ARG A 281 -23.32 -29.98 -40.64
CA ARG A 281 -24.14 -31.16 -41.03
C ARG A 281 -25.41 -30.73 -41.77
N ALA A 282 -26.11 -29.71 -41.28
CA ALA A 282 -27.30 -29.17 -41.93
C ALA A 282 -26.99 -28.63 -43.35
N LYS A 283 -25.89 -27.88 -43.51
CA LYS A 283 -25.44 -27.40 -44.84
C LYS A 283 -25.06 -28.55 -45.79
N LYS A 284 -24.48 -29.65 -45.27
CA LYS A 284 -24.15 -30.84 -46.07
C LYS A 284 -25.42 -31.55 -46.55
N ALA A 285 -26.38 -31.79 -45.65
CA ALA A 285 -27.66 -32.41 -46.00
C ALA A 285 -28.47 -31.57 -47.01
N LEU A 286 -28.44 -30.24 -46.90
CA LEU A 286 -29.12 -29.33 -47.82
C LEU A 286 -28.46 -29.31 -49.21
N LYS A 287 -27.14 -29.52 -49.27
CA LYS A 287 -26.39 -29.67 -50.53
C LYS A 287 -26.65 -31.02 -51.20
N GLU A 288 -26.74 -32.10 -50.43
CA GLU A 288 -27.10 -33.44 -50.91
C GLU A 288 -28.54 -33.47 -51.45
N SER A 289 -29.50 -32.85 -50.74
CA SER A 289 -30.89 -32.67 -51.20
C SER A 289 -31.00 -31.90 -52.53
N LYS A 290 -30.22 -30.81 -52.69
CA LYS A 290 -30.18 -30.04 -53.94
C LYS A 290 -29.56 -30.81 -55.11
N ASN A 291 -28.55 -31.65 -54.85
CA ASN A 291 -27.96 -32.51 -55.88
C ASN A 291 -28.90 -33.64 -56.29
N HIS A 292 -29.65 -34.22 -55.36
CA HIS A 292 -30.63 -35.26 -55.66
C HIS A 292 -31.76 -34.73 -56.57
N LYS A 293 -32.27 -33.51 -56.30
CA LYS A 293 -33.26 -32.84 -57.16
C LYS A 293 -32.74 -32.47 -58.56
N LYS A 294 -31.44 -32.23 -58.74
CA LYS A 294 -30.83 -31.97 -60.07
C LYS A 294 -30.56 -33.25 -60.87
N GLY A 295 -30.45 -34.40 -60.22
CA GLY A 295 -30.27 -35.69 -60.89
C GLY A 295 -31.56 -36.30 -61.45
N THR A 296 -32.73 -35.86 -60.99
CA THR A 296 -34.04 -36.35 -61.43
C THR A 296 -34.67 -35.53 -62.57
N GLN A 297 -33.99 -34.47 -63.05
CA GLN A 297 -34.42 -33.62 -64.17
C GLN A 297 -33.56 -33.80 -65.44
N LYS A 298 -32.87 -34.94 -65.57
CA LYS A 298 -32.24 -35.37 -66.83
C LYS A 298 -32.90 -36.65 -67.31
#